data_AF-A0A7D6HSI5-F1
#
_entry.id   AF-A0A7D6HSI5-F1
#
_cell.length_a   1.000
_cell.length_b   1.000
_cell.length_c   1.000
_cell.angle_alpha   90.00
_cell.angle_beta   90.00
_cell.angle_gamma   90.00
#
_symmetry.space_group_name_H-M   'P 1'
#
loop_
_entity.id
_entity.type
_entity.pdbx_description
1 polymer ?
#
loop_
_entity_poly.entity_id
_entity_poly.type
_entity_poly.pdbx_seq_one_letter_code
_entity_poly.pdbx_strand_id
1 'polypeptide(L)' 'MIDPASLSPVRWQARHAALKAHGVPDTDPRIRECHAALAWWRCRRVIDTEREQLAPEHIPALADMLRHAHQAVSA' A
#
# COMPACT_ATOMS: atom_id res chain seq x y z
N MET A 1 -1.11 0.31 -14.64
CA MET A 1 -0.96 0.34 -13.17
C MET A 1 -1.67 1.60 -12.69
N ILE A 2 -2.62 1.48 -11.76
CA ILE A 2 -3.44 2.61 -11.33
C ILE A 2 -2.74 3.37 -10.20
N ASP A 3 -2.92 4.70 -10.15
CA ASP A 3 -2.47 5.50 -9.01
C ASP A 3 -3.28 5.16 -7.75
N PRO A 4 -2.66 4.64 -6.67
CA PRO A 4 -3.34 4.35 -5.40
C PRO A 4 -4.09 5.54 -4.79
N ALA A 5 -3.63 6.76 -5.04
CA ALA A 5 -4.22 7.98 -4.50
C ALA A 5 -5.46 8.47 -5.27
N SER A 6 -5.76 7.88 -6.43
CA SER A 6 -6.94 8.23 -7.25
C SER A 6 -8.28 7.97 -6.55
N LEU A 7 -8.30 7.10 -5.54
CA LEU A 7 -9.46 6.86 -4.66
C LEU A 7 -9.05 6.87 -3.20
N SER A 8 -9.99 7.26 -2.33
CA SER A 8 -9.82 7.14 -0.88
C SER A 8 -9.73 5.65 -0.46
N PRO A 9 -9.13 5.33 0.70
CA PRO A 9 -9.01 3.95 1.16
C PRO A 9 -10.38 3.26 1.31
N VAL A 10 -11.41 3.99 1.74
CA VAL A 10 -12.79 3.48 1.85
C VAL A 10 -13.35 3.11 0.47
N ARG A 11 -13.10 3.94 -0.55
CA ARG A 11 -13.54 3.64 -1.93
C ARG A 11 -12.82 2.43 -2.52
N TRP A 12 -11.53 2.26 -2.22
CA TRP A 12 -10.79 1.05 -2.59
C TRP A 12 -11.33 -0.20 -1.91
N GLN A 13 -11.67 -0.14 -0.62
CA GLN A 13 -12.32 -1.25 0.10
C GLN A 13 -13.68 -1.59 -0.49
N ALA A 14 -14.51 -0.58 -0.78
CA ALA A 14 -15.83 -0.79 -1.39
C ALA A 14 -15.71 -1.45 -2.77
N ARG A 15 -14.76 -1.00 -3.61
CA ARG A 15 -14.47 -1.62 -4.91
C ARG A 15 -14.03 -3.08 -4.76
N HIS A 16 -13.13 -3.36 -3.82
CA HIS A 16 -12.69 -4.72 -3.53
C HIS A 16 -13.86 -5.62 -3.10
N ALA A 17 -14.68 -5.15 -2.15
CA ALA A 17 -15.85 -5.88 -1.67
C ALA A 17 -16.86 -6.17 -2.78
N ALA A 18 -17.12 -5.20 -3.67
CA ALA A 18 -17.99 -5.38 -4.82
C ALA A 18 -17.46 -6.49 -5.76
N LEU A 19 -16.17 -6.47 -6.09
CA LEU A 19 -15.55 -7.51 -6.92
C LEU A 19 -15.68 -8.90 -6.27
N LYS A 20 -15.45 -9.02 -4.97
CA LYS A 20 -15.62 -10.29 -4.24
C LYS A 20 -17.08 -10.76 -4.21
N ALA A 21 -18.04 -9.85 -4.02
CA ALA A 21 -19.46 -10.17 -4.07
C ALA A 21 -19.89 -10.69 -5.46
N HIS A 22 -19.25 -10.23 -6.53
CA HIS A 22 -19.45 -10.73 -7.89
C HIS A 22 -18.67 -12.02 -8.21
N GLY A 23 -18.03 -12.66 -7.22
CA GLY A 23 -17.30 -13.91 -7.40
C GLY A 23 -16.00 -13.77 -8.19
N VAL A 24 -15.45 -12.55 -8.30
CA VAL A 24 -14.18 -12.32 -9.00
C VAL A 24 -13.04 -13.03 -8.25
N PRO A 25 -12.21 -13.84 -8.94
CA PRO A 25 -11.14 -14.59 -8.29
C PRO A 25 -9.99 -13.68 -7.86
N ASP A 26 -9.22 -14.10 -6.86
CA ASP A 26 -8.10 -13.30 -6.32
C ASP A 26 -6.93 -13.12 -7.31
N THR A 27 -6.89 -13.95 -8.36
CA THR A 27 -5.94 -13.83 -9.46
C THR A 27 -6.31 -12.73 -10.46
N ASP A 28 -7.53 -12.19 -10.40
CA ASP A 28 -7.98 -11.12 -11.29
C ASP A 28 -7.14 -9.85 -11.06
N PRO A 29 -6.67 -9.20 -12.14
CA PRO A 29 -5.89 -7.98 -12.04
C PRO A 29 -6.55 -6.88 -11.19
N ARG A 30 -7.87 -6.76 -11.22
CA ARG A 30 -8.62 -5.74 -10.45
C ARG A 30 -8.59 -6.00 -8.95
N ILE A 31 -8.54 -7.27 -8.52
CA ILE A 31 -8.34 -7.62 -7.11
C ILE A 31 -6.93 -7.25 -6.67
N ARG A 32 -5.93 -7.63 -7.48
CA ARG A 32 -4.51 -7.28 -7.22
C ARG A 32 -4.29 -5.77 -7.14
N GLU A 33 -4.95 -5.00 -8.01
CA GLU A 33 -4.93 -3.53 -7.97
C GLU A 33 -5.51 -2.99 -6.65
N CYS A 34 -6.67 -3.50 -6.21
CA CYS A 34 -7.24 -3.08 -4.94
C CYS A 34 -6.31 -3.40 -3.76
N HIS A 35 -5.70 -4.59 -3.75
CA HIS A 35 -4.73 -4.97 -2.73
C HIS A 35 -3.51 -4.07 -2.71
N ALA A 36 -2.92 -3.78 -3.88
CA ALA A 36 -1.78 -2.90 -4.01
C ALA A 36 -2.10 -1.47 -3.51
N ALA A 37 -3.25 -0.92 -3.91
CA ALA A 37 -3.67 0.40 -3.48
C ALA A 37 -3.93 0.47 -1.97
N LEU A 38 -4.56 -0.55 -1.39
CA LEU A 38 -4.81 -0.62 0.05
C LEU A 38 -3.51 -0.81 0.85
N ALA A 39 -2.54 -1.58 0.33
CA ALA A 39 -1.22 -1.72 0.94
C ALA A 39 -0.47 -0.38 0.97
N TRP A 40 -0.52 0.37 -0.12
CA TRP A 40 0.04 1.72 -0.18
C TRP A 40 -0.59 2.65 0.86
N TRP A 41 -1.92 2.66 1.00
CA TRP A 41 -2.61 3.48 2.01
C TRP A 41 -2.22 3.10 3.45
N ARG A 42 -2.02 1.80 3.73
CA ARG A 42 -1.51 1.36 5.04
C ARG A 42 -0.09 1.87 5.29
N CYS A 43 0.81 1.74 4.31
CA CYS A 43 2.18 2.24 4.43
C CYS A 43 2.22 3.76 4.61
N ARG A 44 1.42 4.50 3.82
CA ARG A 44 1.30 5.95 3.92
C ARG A 44 0.89 6.39 5.32
N ARG A 45 -0.08 5.71 5.96
CA ARG A 45 -0.49 6.04 7.33
C ARG A 45 0.65 5.89 8.34
N VAL A 46 1.46 4.85 8.21
CA VAL A 46 2.64 4.64 9.08
C VAL A 46 3.66 5.77 8.87
N ILE A 47 3.95 6.11 7.61
CA ILE A 47 4.84 7.22 7.27
C ILE A 47 4.30 8.55 7.80
N ASP A 48 3.00 8.81 7.63
CA ASP A 48 2.36 10.04 8.10
C ASP A 48 2.44 10.17 9.63
N THR A 49 2.39 9.06 10.37
CA THR A 49 2.59 9.05 11.84
C THR A 49 4.03 9.42 12.23
N GLU A 50 5.04 8.91 11.51
CA GLU A 50 6.46 9.11 11.85
C GLU A 50 7.12 10.29 11.13
N ARG A 51 6.37 10.99 10.26
CA ARG A 51 6.91 11.99 9.32
C ARG A 51 7.74 13.10 9.96
N GLU A 52 7.41 13.47 11.20
CA GLU A 52 8.09 14.55 11.93
C GLU A 52 9.33 14.06 12.70
N GLN A 53 9.45 12.75 12.88
CA GLN A 53 10.58 12.08 13.55
C GLN A 53 11.61 11.53 12.56
N LEU A 54 11.23 11.36 11.30
CA LEU A 54 12.13 10.90 10.24
C LEU A 54 13.15 12.00 9.91
N ALA A 55 14.40 11.77 10.35
CA ALA A 55 15.52 12.60 9.96
C ALA A 55 15.70 12.58 8.42
N PRO A 56 15.75 13.74 7.74
CA PRO A 56 15.83 13.81 6.28
C PRO A 56 16.98 12.99 5.67
N GLU A 57 18.11 12.91 6.37
CA GLU A 57 19.29 12.15 5.99
C GLU A 57 19.06 10.62 5.92
N HIS A 58 18.06 10.09 6.61
CA HIS A 58 17.75 8.65 6.61
C HIS A 58 16.73 8.25 5.52
N ILE A 59 16.03 9.22 4.93
CA ILE A 59 15.01 8.97 3.89
C ILE A 59 15.57 8.19 2.68
N PRO A 60 16.77 8.51 2.14
CA PRO A 60 17.33 7.76 1.03
C PRO A 60 17.58 6.28 1.35
N ALA A 61 18.06 5.98 2.56
CA ALA A 61 18.27 4.61 3.01
C ALA A 61 16.95 3.84 3.13
N LEU A 62 15.91 4.48 3.66
CA LEU A 62 14.56 3.92 3.72
C LEU A 62 13.97 3.66 2.31
N ALA A 63 14.15 4.61 1.38
CA ALA A 63 13.70 4.46 -0.01
C ALA A 63 14.49 3.38 -0.77
N ASP A 64 15.75 3.18 -0.44
CA ASP A 64 16.56 2.08 -0.97
C ASP A 64 16.10 0.73 -0.43
N MET A 65 15.87 0.63 0.88
CA MET A 65 15.32 -0.55 1.53
C MET A 65 13.97 -0.96 0.91
N LEU A 66 13.09 -0.01 0.56
CA LEU A 66 11.81 -0.33 -0.08
C LEU A 66 11.94 -0.82 -1.54
N ARG A 67 13.02 -0.46 -2.24
CA ARG A 67 13.28 -0.89 -3.62
C ARG A 67 13.91 -2.27 -3.69
N HIS A 68 14.67 -2.65 -2.66
CA HIS A 68 15.41 -3.91 -2.61
C HIS A 68 14.76 -4.90 -1.65
N ALA A 69 14.96 -6.19 -1.89
CA ALA A 69 14.58 -7.20 -0.90
C ALA A 69 15.41 -6.96 0.38
N HIS A 70 14.74 -6.70 1.49
CA HIS A 70 15.36 -6.56 2.80
C HIS A 70 14.78 -7.60 3.76
N GLN A 71 15.55 -7.99 4.76
CA GLN A 71 15.06 -8.89 5.79
C GLN A 71 14.00 -8.19 6.62
N ALA A 72 12.88 -8.86 6.87
CA ALA A 72 11.88 -8.36 7.81
C ALA A 72 12.51 -8.28 9.22
N VAL A 73 12.31 -7.16 9.91
CA VAL A 73 12.69 -7.02 11.31
C VAL A 73 11.89 -8.03 12.13
N SER A 74 12.57 -8.92 12.86
CA SER A 74 11.90 -9.80 13.81
C SER A 74 11.51 -9.01 15.05
N ALA A 75 10.28 -9.20 15.51
CA ALA A 75 9.72 -8.56 16.70
C ALA A 75 10.35 -9.09 18.00
#